data_AF-A0A520I3Z8-F1
#
_entry.id   AF-A0A520I3Z8-F1
#
_cell.length_a   1.000
_cell.length_b   1.000
_cell.length_c   1.000
_cell.angle_alpha   90.00
_cell.angle_beta   90.00
_cell.angle_gamma   90.00
#
_symmetry.space_group_name_H-M   'P 1'
#
loop_
_entity.id
_entity.type
_entity.pdbx_description
1 polymer ?
#
loop_
_entity_poly.entity_id
_entity_poly.type
_entity_poly.pdbx_seq_one_letter_code
_entity_poly.pdbx_strand_id
1 'polypeptide(L)'
;RELGVQSASGTYSASDRANLQAEVSQLTTQITDTLKNTKFNGNALFNTDSSTAKTLSIQVGANSGDRIDVSVTGIDTSDLTTDLNVGVGADTKTALDTQKGTAATKQTDYNTAAKAYSDAQIAYSNKLATGGDATTEEAAVGTTKTAMDNAKTDLDTANTAYAAANAGSNAEAVQNADLTLTTIDTMLETVNNVRANLGAAQSRMQSVVNNLTTNVTNLSDSRSRIEDADFSAETTNLAKAQILSQASTAMLAQANQSQQSVMKLLQ
;
A
#
# COMPACT_ATOMS: atom_id res chain seq x y z
N ARG A 1 2.39 3.58 10.88
CA ARG A 1 2.76 2.95 12.17
C ARG A 1 3.18 4.02 13.17
N GLU A 2 4.17 4.84 12.84
CA GLU A 2 4.61 5.96 13.70
C GLU A 2 3.48 6.91 14.11
N LEU A 3 2.67 7.38 13.16
CA LEU A 3 1.51 8.25 13.44
C LEU A 3 0.51 7.60 14.41
N GLY A 4 0.34 6.27 14.37
CA GLY A 4 -0.49 5.52 15.32
C GLY A 4 0.10 5.55 16.73
N VAL A 5 1.41 5.32 16.87
CA VAL A 5 2.12 5.41 18.16
C VAL A 5 2.06 6.84 18.73
N GLN A 6 2.22 7.85 17.89
CA GLN A 6 2.10 9.25 18.31
C GLN A 6 0.68 9.56 18.80
N SER A 7 -0.35 9.15 18.03
CA SER A 7 -1.76 9.33 18.39
C SER A 7 -2.14 8.67 19.73
N ALA A 8 -1.56 7.50 20.04
CA ALA A 8 -1.79 6.80 21.30
C ALA A 8 -1.28 7.57 22.53
N SER A 9 -0.43 8.59 22.36
CA SER A 9 0.00 9.40 23.48
C SER A 9 -1.13 10.31 23.99
N GLY A 10 -1.40 10.24 25.30
CA GLY A 10 -2.42 11.05 25.96
C GLY A 10 -2.15 12.56 26.00
N THR A 11 -0.98 13.00 25.52
CA THR A 11 -0.59 14.42 25.45
C THR A 11 -1.20 15.16 24.25
N TYR A 12 -1.62 14.43 23.20
CA TYR A 12 -2.23 15.05 22.03
C TYR A 12 -3.70 15.38 22.29
N SER A 13 -4.17 16.50 21.76
CA SER A 13 -5.59 16.85 21.79
C SER A 13 -6.36 16.15 20.66
N ALA A 14 -7.70 16.17 20.74
CA ALA A 14 -8.55 15.65 19.66
C ALA A 14 -8.32 16.37 18.32
N SER A 15 -7.97 17.66 18.35
CA SER A 15 -7.65 18.43 17.13
C SER A 15 -6.31 17.99 16.54
N ASP A 16 -5.30 17.73 17.37
CA ASP A 16 -4.00 17.26 16.87
C ASP A 16 -4.13 15.88 16.22
N ARG A 17 -4.91 14.99 16.85
CA ARG A 17 -5.21 13.66 16.28
C ARG A 17 -6.00 13.74 14.97
N ALA A 18 -6.85 14.75 14.78
CA ALA A 18 -7.53 14.97 13.50
C ALA A 18 -6.53 15.35 12.38
N ASN A 19 -5.49 16.12 12.71
CA ASN A 19 -4.42 16.42 11.75
C ASN A 19 -3.58 15.17 11.42
N LEU A 20 -3.24 14.36 12.43
CA LEU A 20 -2.58 13.06 12.22
C LEU A 20 -3.43 12.13 11.34
N GLN A 21 -4.75 12.10 11.55
CA GLN A 21 -5.67 11.33 10.72
C GLN A 21 -5.66 11.80 9.27
N ALA A 22 -5.59 13.10 9.01
CA ALA A 22 -5.50 13.63 7.65
C ALA A 22 -4.25 13.10 6.92
N GLU A 23 -3.11 13.03 7.62
CA GLU A 23 -1.89 12.44 7.08
C GLU A 23 -2.04 10.93 6.84
N VAL A 24 -2.61 10.19 7.79
CA VAL A 24 -2.90 8.75 7.62
C VAL A 24 -3.81 8.50 6.41
N SER A 25 -4.85 9.31 6.21
CA SER A 25 -5.74 9.21 5.06
C SER A 25 -5.04 9.49 3.73
N GLN A 26 -4.13 10.47 3.69
CA GLN A 26 -3.32 10.75 2.49
C GLN A 26 -2.37 9.60 2.16
N LEU A 27 -1.66 9.07 3.15
CA LEU A 27 -0.76 7.93 2.98
C LEU A 27 -1.52 6.68 2.53
N THR A 28 -2.70 6.43 3.10
CA THR A 28 -3.58 5.31 2.71
C THR A 28 -4.07 5.45 1.27
N THR A 29 -4.41 6.67 0.85
CA THR A 29 -4.78 6.97 -0.54
C THR A 29 -3.60 6.68 -1.47
N GLN A 30 -2.40 7.16 -1.13
CA GLN A 30 -1.20 6.92 -1.92
C GLN A 30 -0.85 5.43 -2.04
N ILE A 31 -0.99 4.65 -0.95
CA ILE A 31 -0.78 3.20 -0.97
C ILE A 31 -1.79 2.53 -1.90
N THR A 32 -3.08 2.88 -1.77
CA THR A 32 -4.17 2.33 -2.59
C THR A 32 -3.96 2.64 -4.07
N ASP A 33 -3.56 3.88 -4.39
CA ASP A 33 -3.26 4.31 -5.75
C ASP A 33 -2.06 3.57 -6.32
N THR A 34 -1.01 3.37 -5.53
CA THR A 34 0.16 2.60 -5.96
C THR A 34 -0.23 1.16 -6.31
N LEU A 35 -1.05 0.51 -5.49
CA LEU A 35 -1.53 -0.85 -5.75
C LEU A 35 -2.41 -0.94 -7.00
N LYS A 36 -3.33 0.02 -7.20
CA LYS A 36 -4.25 0.05 -8.36
C LYS A 36 -3.54 0.42 -9.67
N ASN A 37 -2.55 1.31 -9.62
CA ASN A 37 -1.89 1.85 -10.81
C ASN A 37 -0.65 1.07 -11.23
N THR A 38 -0.13 0.16 -10.39
CA THR A 38 1.02 -0.67 -10.78
C THR A 38 0.60 -1.73 -11.79
N LYS A 39 1.00 -1.51 -13.05
CA LYS A 39 0.67 -2.36 -14.19
C LYS A 39 1.92 -2.76 -14.95
N PHE A 40 1.94 -3.97 -15.48
CA PHE A 40 2.94 -4.43 -16.44
C PHE A 40 2.25 -4.80 -17.75
N ASN A 41 2.70 -4.19 -18.85
CA ASN A 41 2.08 -4.38 -20.17
C ASN A 41 0.55 -4.20 -20.15
N GLY A 42 0.06 -3.18 -19.43
CA GLY A 42 -1.36 -2.90 -19.26
C GLY A 42 -2.12 -3.77 -18.25
N ASN A 43 -1.53 -4.86 -17.77
CA ASN A 43 -2.14 -5.76 -16.79
C ASN A 43 -1.81 -5.31 -15.36
N ALA A 44 -2.82 -5.18 -14.49
CA ALA A 44 -2.61 -4.87 -13.08
C ALA A 44 -1.89 -6.03 -12.37
N LEU A 45 -0.84 -5.69 -11.62
CA LEU A 45 -0.03 -6.68 -10.90
C LEU A 45 -0.59 -7.05 -9.53
N PHE A 46 -1.34 -6.14 -8.90
CA PHE A 46 -1.92 -6.33 -7.57
C PHE A 46 -3.45 -6.34 -7.64
N ASN A 47 -4.07 -7.04 -6.70
CA ASN A 47 -5.51 -6.93 -6.44
C ASN A 47 -5.73 -6.23 -5.11
N THR A 48 -6.75 -5.39 -5.03
CA THR A 48 -7.12 -4.68 -3.78
C THR A 48 -8.15 -5.44 -2.94
N ASP A 49 -8.43 -6.69 -3.32
CA ASP A 49 -9.38 -7.60 -2.68
C ASP A 49 -8.64 -8.89 -2.34
N SER A 50 -8.55 -9.19 -1.05
CA SER A 50 -7.81 -10.34 -0.50
C SER A 50 -8.41 -11.69 -0.90
N SER A 51 -9.70 -11.73 -1.28
CA SER A 51 -10.40 -12.98 -1.63
C SER A 51 -9.96 -13.59 -2.96
N THR A 52 -9.32 -12.80 -3.83
CA THR A 52 -8.95 -13.25 -5.18
C THR A 52 -7.48 -12.96 -5.45
N ALA A 53 -6.65 -14.01 -5.42
CA ALA A 53 -5.27 -13.94 -5.87
C ALA A 53 -5.21 -13.65 -7.37
N LYS A 54 -4.21 -12.87 -7.80
CA LYS A 54 -3.87 -12.73 -9.22
C LYS A 54 -2.75 -13.69 -9.54
N THR A 55 -2.99 -14.59 -10.49
CA THR A 55 -1.97 -15.51 -10.99
C THR A 55 -1.56 -15.09 -12.39
N LEU A 56 -0.27 -14.81 -12.56
CA LEU A 56 0.37 -14.62 -13.86
C LEU A 56 1.05 -15.94 -14.25
N SER A 57 0.47 -16.63 -15.22
CA SER A 57 1.07 -17.84 -15.78
C SER A 57 2.04 -17.50 -16.90
N ILE A 58 3.31 -17.82 -16.72
CA ILE A 58 4.37 -17.61 -17.71
C ILE A 58 4.72 -18.95 -18.33
N GLN A 59 4.55 -19.07 -19.64
CA GLN A 59 4.97 -20.25 -20.38
C GLN A 59 6.50 -20.27 -20.49
N VAL A 60 7.12 -21.35 -20.02
CA VAL A 60 8.58 -21.50 -19.95
C VAL A 60 9.08 -22.79 -20.61
N GLY A 61 8.25 -23.49 -21.36
CA GLY A 61 8.66 -24.65 -22.14
C GLY A 61 7.93 -24.73 -23.48
N ALA A 62 8.38 -25.65 -24.33
CA ALA A 62 7.85 -25.82 -25.67
C ALA A 62 6.46 -26.50 -25.67
N ASN A 63 6.11 -27.25 -24.62
CA ASN A 63 4.85 -27.97 -24.55
C ASN A 63 3.77 -27.20 -23.80
N SER A 64 2.51 -27.41 -24.18
CA SER A 64 1.37 -26.87 -23.44
C SER A 64 1.41 -27.38 -21.99
N GLY A 65 1.39 -26.45 -21.02
CA GLY A 65 1.42 -26.76 -19.60
C GLY A 65 2.77 -26.52 -18.90
N ASP A 66 3.87 -26.33 -19.65
CA ASP A 66 5.16 -25.96 -19.09
C ASP A 66 5.15 -24.49 -18.61
N ARG A 67 4.61 -24.26 -17.41
CA ARG A 67 4.36 -22.92 -16.88
C ARG A 67 4.99 -22.69 -15.51
N ILE A 68 5.40 -21.46 -15.28
CA ILE A 68 5.65 -20.92 -13.95
C ILE A 68 4.50 -19.99 -13.64
N ASP A 69 3.74 -20.34 -12.61
CA ASP A 69 2.68 -19.49 -12.09
C ASP A 69 3.24 -18.57 -11.00
N VAL A 70 3.09 -17.27 -11.22
CA VAL A 70 3.43 -16.24 -10.24
C VAL A 70 2.13 -15.77 -9.62
N SER A 71 1.85 -16.23 -8.40
CA SER A 71 0.64 -15.84 -7.67
C SER A 71 0.94 -14.70 -6.70
N VAL A 72 0.16 -13.62 -6.83
CA VAL A 72 0.15 -12.47 -5.94
C VAL A 72 -1.17 -12.51 -5.19
N THR A 73 -1.11 -12.78 -3.89
CA THR A 73 -2.28 -12.67 -3.00
C THR A 73 -2.82 -11.25 -3.06
N GLY A 74 -4.15 -11.10 -3.03
CA GLY A 74 -4.75 -9.78 -2.93
C GLY A 74 -4.33 -9.07 -1.65
N ILE A 75 -4.16 -7.75 -1.73
CA ILE A 75 -3.89 -6.89 -0.58
C ILE A 75 -5.20 -6.16 -0.30
N ASP A 76 -5.89 -6.49 0.80
CA ASP A 76 -7.14 -5.83 1.13
C ASP A 76 -6.90 -4.35 1.43
N THR A 77 -7.47 -3.46 0.61
CA THR A 77 -7.40 -2.02 0.88
C THR A 77 -8.66 -1.48 1.55
N SER A 78 -9.68 -2.31 1.77
CA SER A 78 -10.92 -1.87 2.43
C SER A 78 -10.68 -1.61 3.93
N ASP A 79 -10.01 -2.55 4.61
CA ASP A 79 -9.53 -2.41 5.99
C ASP A 79 -8.61 -1.18 6.17
N LEU A 80 -7.85 -0.82 5.13
CA LEU A 80 -7.01 0.37 5.12
C LEU A 80 -7.81 1.68 5.28
N THR A 81 -9.05 1.71 4.78
CA THR A 81 -9.89 2.91 4.83
C THR A 81 -10.76 2.99 6.08
N THR A 82 -11.13 1.85 6.67
CA THR A 82 -12.00 1.79 7.85
C THR A 82 -11.22 1.66 9.16
N ASP A 83 -10.11 0.94 9.15
CA ASP A 83 -9.43 0.51 10.38
C ASP A 83 -8.18 1.34 10.69
N LEU A 84 -7.62 2.04 9.69
CA LEU A 84 -6.55 3.04 9.91
C LEU A 84 -7.14 4.38 10.37
N ASN A 85 -7.72 4.34 11.56
CA ASN A 85 -8.14 5.50 12.31
C ASN A 85 -7.17 5.75 13.47
N VAL A 86 -6.55 6.91 13.52
CA VAL A 86 -5.73 7.42 14.63
C VAL A 86 -6.39 8.65 15.29
N GLY A 87 -7.58 9.02 14.81
CA GLY A 87 -8.42 10.06 15.37
C GLY A 87 -9.36 9.56 16.46
N VAL A 88 -10.24 10.45 16.89
CA VAL A 88 -11.45 10.12 17.64
C VAL A 88 -12.64 10.15 16.68
N GLY A 89 -13.66 9.34 16.93
CA GLY A 89 -14.90 9.37 16.15
C GLY A 89 -15.49 10.77 16.09
N ALA A 90 -16.12 11.11 14.96
CA ALA A 90 -16.69 12.44 14.74
C ALA A 90 -17.72 12.82 15.83
N ASP A 91 -18.51 11.85 16.29
CA ASP A 91 -19.48 12.03 17.36
C ASP A 91 -18.81 12.31 18.71
N THR A 92 -17.78 11.54 19.06
CA THR A 92 -16.98 11.74 20.28
C THR A 92 -16.31 13.11 20.28
N LYS A 93 -15.74 13.53 19.15
CA LYS A 93 -15.14 14.86 19.01
C LYS A 93 -16.18 15.95 19.22
N THR A 94 -17.34 15.82 18.60
CA THR A 94 -18.43 16.81 18.70
C THR A 94 -18.94 16.92 20.14
N ALA A 95 -19.08 15.79 20.84
CA ALA A 95 -19.44 15.77 22.25
C ALA A 95 -18.38 16.46 23.12
N LEU A 96 -17.09 16.18 22.89
CA LEU A 96 -15.99 16.81 23.61
C LEU A 96 -15.93 18.33 23.40
N ASP A 97 -16.07 18.77 22.15
CA ASP A 97 -16.06 20.20 21.78
C ASP A 97 -17.25 20.94 22.40
N THR A 98 -18.42 20.30 22.45
CA THR A 98 -19.61 20.84 23.12
C THR A 98 -19.34 21.06 24.61
N GLN A 99 -18.81 20.07 25.32
CA GLN A 99 -18.51 20.19 26.75
C GLN A 99 -17.42 21.24 27.04
N LYS A 100 -16.41 21.34 26.16
CA LYS A 100 -15.40 22.38 26.22
C LYS A 100 -16.02 23.78 26.08
N GLY A 101 -16.96 23.94 25.14
CA GLY A 101 -17.72 25.17 24.94
C GLY A 101 -18.54 25.55 26.18
N THR A 102 -19.28 24.59 26.74
CA THR A 102 -20.05 24.81 27.97
C THR A 102 -19.17 25.22 29.15
N ALA A 103 -18.03 24.56 29.36
CA ALA A 103 -17.08 24.93 30.42
C ALA A 103 -16.53 26.36 30.23
N ALA A 104 -16.22 26.76 28.99
CA ALA A 104 -15.75 28.11 28.67
C ALA A 104 -16.81 29.19 28.95
N THR A 105 -18.08 28.93 28.62
CA THR A 105 -19.19 29.83 28.95
C THR A 105 -19.35 29.96 30.46
N LYS A 106 -19.38 28.84 31.20
CA LYS A 106 -19.48 28.88 32.67
C LYS A 106 -18.30 29.55 33.35
N GLN A 107 -17.11 29.49 32.75
CA GLN A 107 -15.94 30.23 33.24
C GLN A 107 -16.15 31.74 33.13
N THR A 108 -16.79 32.19 32.05
CA THR A 108 -17.14 33.59 31.83
C THR A 108 -18.22 34.06 32.82
N ASP A 109 -19.23 33.23 33.07
CA ASP A 109 -20.29 33.49 34.06
C ASP A 109 -19.68 33.65 35.46
N TYR A 110 -18.80 32.72 35.87
CA TYR A 110 -18.09 32.81 37.14
C TYR A 110 -17.24 34.08 37.24
N ASN A 111 -16.46 34.42 36.21
CA ASN A 111 -15.64 35.63 36.22
C ASN A 111 -16.50 36.90 36.35
N THR A 112 -17.66 36.92 35.70
CA THR A 112 -18.62 38.04 35.78
C THR A 112 -19.20 38.16 37.19
N ALA A 113 -19.64 37.05 37.78
CA ALA A 113 -20.19 37.03 39.13
C ALA A 113 -19.13 37.36 40.20
N ALA A 114 -17.90 36.88 40.03
CA ALA A 114 -16.78 37.20 40.91
C ALA A 114 -16.42 38.69 40.86
N LYS A 115 -16.46 39.30 39.67
CA LYS A 115 -16.30 40.76 39.54
C LYS A 115 -17.42 41.52 40.26
N ALA A 116 -18.68 41.14 40.05
CA ALA A 116 -19.81 41.79 40.72
C ALA A 116 -19.71 41.70 42.26
N TYR A 117 -19.27 40.55 42.78
CA TYR A 117 -19.01 40.37 44.21
C TYR A 117 -17.89 41.28 44.72
N SER A 118 -16.78 41.37 43.99
CA SER A 118 -15.68 42.28 44.32
C SER A 118 -16.12 43.75 44.32
N ASP A 119 -16.91 44.16 43.32
CA ASP A 119 -17.43 45.53 43.23
C ASP A 119 -18.38 45.86 44.40
N ALA A 120 -19.23 44.91 44.79
CA ALA A 120 -20.13 45.06 45.95
C ALA A 120 -19.34 45.18 47.27
N GLN A 121 -18.28 44.39 47.46
CA GLN A 121 -17.40 44.52 48.63
C GLN A 121 -16.72 45.89 48.71
N ILE A 122 -16.27 46.42 47.57
CA ILE A 122 -15.65 47.76 47.49
C ILE A 122 -16.69 48.83 47.86
N ALA A 123 -17.90 48.74 47.32
CA ALA A 123 -18.99 49.67 47.62
C ALA A 123 -19.33 49.68 49.13
N TYR A 124 -19.48 48.49 49.73
CA TYR A 124 -19.70 48.34 51.17
C TYR A 124 -18.58 48.97 52.00
N SER A 125 -17.32 48.67 51.66
CA SER A 125 -16.15 49.22 52.36
C SER A 125 -16.06 50.74 52.27
N ASN A 126 -16.32 51.31 51.09
CA ASN A 126 -16.35 52.77 50.89
C ASN A 126 -17.46 53.45 51.69
N LYS A 127 -18.65 52.81 51.77
CA LYS A 127 -19.78 53.33 52.52
C LYS A 127 -19.47 53.41 54.01
N LEU A 128 -18.90 52.34 54.58
CA LEU A 128 -18.42 52.32 55.96
C LEU A 128 -17.36 53.40 56.23
N ALA A 129 -16.41 53.59 55.32
CA ALA A 129 -15.36 54.60 55.46
C ALA A 129 -15.88 56.05 55.49
N THR A 130 -17.03 56.31 54.86
CA THR A 130 -17.69 57.62 54.88
C THR A 130 -18.66 57.82 56.05
N GLY A 131 -18.82 56.81 56.92
CA GLY A 131 -19.74 56.85 58.06
C GLY A 131 -21.23 56.77 57.70
N GLY A 132 -21.56 56.32 56.47
CA GLY A 132 -22.94 56.16 56.03
C GLY A 132 -23.58 54.83 56.47
N ASP A 133 -24.91 54.77 56.49
CA ASP A 133 -25.66 53.51 56.62
C ASP A 133 -25.36 52.59 55.43
N ALA A 134 -24.79 51.41 55.70
CA ALA A 134 -24.29 50.44 54.71
C ALA A 134 -25.19 49.21 54.54
N THR A 135 -26.40 49.21 55.10
CA THR A 135 -27.34 48.07 55.05
C THR A 135 -27.67 47.60 53.64
N THR A 136 -27.77 48.53 52.68
CA THR A 136 -28.06 48.21 51.27
C THR A 136 -26.87 47.55 50.60
N GLU A 137 -25.67 48.09 50.80
CA GLU A 137 -24.43 47.55 50.26
C GLU A 137 -24.08 46.18 50.88
N GLU A 138 -24.39 45.97 52.17
CA GLU A 138 -24.26 44.67 52.82
C GLU A 138 -25.16 43.60 52.17
N ALA A 139 -26.42 43.94 51.89
CA ALA A 139 -27.33 43.06 51.16
C ALA A 139 -26.84 42.79 49.71
N ALA A 140 -26.23 43.79 49.06
CA ALA A 140 -25.61 43.62 47.74
C ALA A 140 -24.42 42.65 47.77
N VAL A 141 -23.59 42.68 48.82
CA VAL A 141 -22.51 41.69 49.03
C VAL A 141 -23.07 40.28 49.17
N GLY A 142 -24.13 40.08 49.96
CA GLY A 142 -24.74 38.76 50.15
C GLY A 142 -25.36 38.17 48.86
N THR A 143 -26.07 39.01 48.10
CA THR A 143 -26.70 38.60 46.83
C THR A 143 -25.66 38.25 45.77
N THR A 144 -24.63 39.09 45.59
CA THR A 144 -23.54 38.85 44.63
C THR A 144 -22.67 37.66 45.04
N LYS A 145 -22.46 37.43 46.34
CA LYS A 145 -21.77 36.21 46.82
C LYS A 145 -22.53 34.94 46.41
N THR A 146 -23.84 34.92 46.63
CA THR A 146 -24.69 33.78 46.27
C THR A 146 -24.64 33.52 44.76
N ALA A 147 -24.69 34.58 43.94
CA ALA A 147 -24.56 34.47 42.49
C ALA A 147 -23.19 33.89 42.08
N MET A 148 -22.09 34.33 42.72
CA MET A 148 -20.75 33.81 42.48
C MET A 148 -20.61 32.34 42.88
N ASP A 149 -21.13 31.95 44.05
CA ASP A 149 -21.09 30.56 44.53
C ASP A 149 -21.88 29.62 43.59
N ASN A 150 -23.04 30.07 43.09
CA ASN A 150 -23.83 29.33 42.09
C ASN A 150 -23.07 29.20 40.77
N ALA A 151 -22.52 30.30 40.25
CA ALA A 151 -21.74 30.28 39.01
C ALA A 151 -20.48 29.40 39.14
N LYS A 152 -19.87 29.36 40.32
CA LYS A 152 -18.75 28.44 40.61
C LYS A 152 -19.20 26.98 40.59
N THR A 153 -20.34 26.66 41.19
CA THR A 153 -20.90 25.30 41.19
C THR A 153 -21.20 24.82 39.77
N ASP A 154 -21.77 25.69 38.94
CA ASP A 154 -22.02 25.43 37.53
C ASP A 154 -20.73 25.18 36.74
N LEU A 155 -19.69 26.00 36.97
CA LEU A 155 -18.38 25.85 36.36
C LEU A 155 -17.71 24.53 36.76
N ASP A 156 -17.72 24.20 38.04
CA ASP A 156 -17.13 22.95 38.55
C ASP A 156 -17.84 21.72 37.95
N THR A 157 -19.16 21.80 37.79
CA THR A 157 -19.96 20.75 37.12
C THR A 157 -19.58 20.62 35.64
N ALA A 158 -19.49 21.73 34.91
CA ALA A 158 -19.12 21.73 33.49
C ALA A 158 -17.68 21.23 33.26
N ASN A 159 -16.73 21.64 34.12
CA ASN A 159 -15.35 21.16 34.08
C ASN A 159 -15.23 19.67 34.35
N THR A 160 -16.02 19.14 35.30
CA THR A 160 -16.07 17.70 35.60
C THR A 160 -16.59 16.91 34.39
N ALA A 161 -17.64 17.40 33.73
CA ALA A 161 -18.20 16.78 32.53
C ALA A 161 -17.22 16.83 31.34
N TYR A 162 -16.52 17.96 31.16
CA TYR A 162 -15.46 18.08 30.15
C TYR A 162 -14.29 17.12 30.41
N ALA A 163 -13.83 17.01 31.66
CA ALA A 163 -12.75 16.09 32.02
C ALA A 163 -13.12 14.62 31.74
N ALA A 164 -14.35 14.21 32.06
CA ALA A 164 -14.86 12.87 31.76
C ALA A 164 -14.94 12.61 30.25
N ALA A 165 -15.46 13.56 29.46
CA ALA A 165 -15.50 13.46 28.01
C ALA A 165 -14.09 13.38 27.40
N ASN A 166 -13.14 14.17 27.92
CA ASN A 166 -11.76 14.15 27.45
C ASN A 166 -11.07 12.81 27.73
N ALA A 167 -11.31 12.22 28.91
CA ALA A 167 -10.82 10.88 29.24
C ALA A 167 -11.40 9.82 28.30
N GLY A 168 -12.70 9.88 27.99
CA GLY A 168 -13.33 8.98 27.01
C GLY A 168 -12.75 9.11 25.60
N SER A 169 -12.56 10.35 25.12
CA SER A 169 -11.91 10.64 23.84
C SER A 169 -10.48 10.08 23.79
N ASN A 170 -9.70 10.23 24.86
CA ASN A 170 -8.34 9.67 24.91
C ASN A 170 -8.35 8.13 24.92
N ALA A 171 -9.29 7.50 25.62
CA ALA A 171 -9.42 6.05 25.63
C ALA A 171 -9.81 5.48 24.25
N GLU A 172 -10.68 6.16 23.52
CA GLU A 172 -11.03 5.79 22.15
C GLU A 172 -9.84 5.96 21.20
N ALA A 173 -9.09 7.06 21.31
CA ALA A 173 -7.90 7.29 20.50
C ALA A 173 -6.84 6.20 20.67
N VAL A 174 -6.64 5.70 21.91
CA VAL A 174 -5.73 4.58 22.18
C VAL A 174 -6.23 3.29 21.52
N GLN A 175 -7.51 2.98 21.62
CA GLN A 175 -8.10 1.79 20.96
C GLN A 175 -7.93 1.86 19.43
N ASN A 176 -8.22 3.02 18.85
CA ASN A 176 -8.07 3.26 17.41
C ASN A 176 -6.61 3.13 16.96
N ALA A 177 -5.66 3.64 17.76
CA ALA A 177 -4.24 3.47 17.51
C ALA A 177 -3.79 1.99 17.56
N ASP A 178 -4.28 1.20 18.53
CA ASP A 178 -3.97 -0.22 18.63
C ASP A 178 -4.53 -1.04 17.45
N LEU A 179 -5.76 -0.73 17.02
CA LEU A 179 -6.34 -1.30 15.81
C LEU A 179 -5.50 -0.93 14.58
N THR A 180 -5.13 0.34 14.43
CA THR A 180 -4.25 0.81 13.37
C THR A 180 -2.92 0.04 13.34
N LEU A 181 -2.29 -0.19 14.49
CA LEU A 181 -1.04 -0.95 14.57
C LEU A 181 -1.24 -2.41 14.15
N THR A 182 -2.32 -3.05 14.60
CA THR A 182 -2.65 -4.44 14.25
C THR A 182 -2.91 -4.60 12.75
N THR A 183 -3.68 -3.68 12.15
CA THR A 183 -3.96 -3.67 10.71
C THR A 183 -2.67 -3.45 9.91
N ILE A 184 -1.81 -2.51 10.32
CA ILE A 184 -0.52 -2.29 9.66
C ILE A 184 0.38 -3.52 9.74
N ASP A 185 0.49 -4.15 10.91
CA ASP A 185 1.34 -5.34 11.09
C ASP A 185 0.85 -6.50 10.21
N THR A 186 -0.47 -6.71 10.11
CA THR A 186 -1.10 -7.69 9.20
C THR A 186 -0.82 -7.38 7.71
N MET A 187 -0.89 -6.10 7.34
CA MET A 187 -0.60 -5.67 5.96
C MET A 187 0.88 -5.82 5.61
N LEU A 188 1.78 -5.54 6.56
CA LEU A 188 3.22 -5.76 6.37
C LEU A 188 3.53 -7.25 6.19
N GLU A 189 2.88 -8.13 6.95
CA GLU A 189 3.00 -9.58 6.76
C GLU A 189 2.54 -10.00 5.35
N THR A 190 1.39 -9.49 4.90
CA THR A 190 0.89 -9.75 3.54
C THR A 190 1.87 -9.28 2.47
N VAL A 191 2.41 -8.06 2.60
CA VAL A 191 3.42 -7.52 1.67
C VAL A 191 4.71 -8.34 1.67
N ASN A 192 5.16 -8.79 2.84
CA ASN A 192 6.35 -9.63 2.97
C ASN A 192 6.15 -10.98 2.27
N ASN A 193 4.98 -11.62 2.44
CA ASN A 193 4.62 -12.85 1.75
C ASN A 193 4.59 -12.67 0.23
N VAL A 194 4.00 -11.57 -0.27
CA VAL A 194 4.02 -11.25 -1.71
C VAL A 194 5.45 -11.08 -2.23
N ARG A 195 6.31 -10.34 -1.52
CA ARG A 195 7.72 -10.14 -1.92
C ARG A 195 8.51 -11.46 -1.93
N ALA A 196 8.30 -12.33 -0.94
CA ALA A 196 8.93 -13.63 -0.88
C ALA A 196 8.52 -14.52 -2.08
N ASN A 197 7.22 -14.57 -2.40
CA ASN A 197 6.72 -15.33 -3.55
C ASN A 197 7.27 -14.81 -4.88
N LEU A 198 7.34 -13.48 -5.07
CA LEU A 198 7.95 -12.89 -6.26
C LEU A 198 9.45 -13.20 -6.38
N GLY A 199 10.19 -13.15 -5.26
CA GLY A 199 11.62 -13.51 -5.23
C GLY A 199 11.87 -15.00 -5.54
N ALA A 200 11.02 -15.88 -5.01
CA ALA A 200 11.06 -17.31 -5.32
C ALA A 200 10.76 -17.58 -6.80
N ALA A 201 9.73 -16.92 -7.35
CA ALA A 201 9.40 -17.01 -8.77
C ALA A 201 10.54 -16.48 -9.66
N GLN A 202 11.17 -15.36 -9.30
CA GLN A 202 12.33 -14.82 -10.01
C GLN A 202 13.49 -15.83 -10.04
N SER A 203 13.79 -16.45 -8.89
CA SER A 203 14.87 -17.44 -8.77
C SER A 203 14.59 -18.68 -9.62
N ARG A 204 13.34 -19.18 -9.59
CA ARG A 204 12.90 -20.30 -10.42
C ARG A 204 12.99 -19.96 -11.91
N MET A 205 12.56 -18.76 -12.30
CA MET A 205 12.61 -18.34 -13.70
C MET A 205 14.05 -18.19 -14.19
N GLN A 206 14.97 -17.67 -13.37
CA GLN A 206 16.39 -17.61 -13.73
C GLN A 206 16.98 -19.02 -13.95
N SER A 207 16.63 -19.97 -13.09
CA SER A 207 17.07 -21.37 -13.24
C SER A 207 16.53 -21.99 -14.53
N VAL A 208 15.24 -21.77 -14.82
CA VAL A 208 14.61 -22.27 -16.04
C VAL A 208 15.21 -21.61 -17.28
N VAL A 209 15.47 -20.30 -17.28
CA VAL A 209 16.16 -19.60 -18.37
C VAL A 209 17.54 -20.23 -18.62
N ASN A 210 18.35 -20.43 -17.59
CA ASN A 210 19.67 -21.04 -17.73
C ASN A 210 19.58 -22.46 -18.33
N ASN A 211 18.62 -23.28 -17.86
CA ASN A 211 18.41 -24.63 -18.38
C ASN A 211 17.93 -24.64 -19.84
N LEU A 212 16.97 -23.77 -20.18
CA LEU A 212 16.47 -23.63 -21.55
C LEU A 212 17.57 -23.15 -22.49
N THR A 213 18.41 -22.20 -22.07
CA THR A 213 19.54 -21.76 -22.87
C THR A 213 20.49 -22.92 -23.19
N THR A 214 20.86 -23.73 -22.19
CA THR A 214 21.68 -24.93 -22.43
C THR A 214 21.00 -25.92 -23.35
N ASN A 215 19.70 -26.17 -23.18
CA ASN A 215 18.94 -27.06 -24.06
C ASN A 215 18.87 -26.54 -25.50
N VAL A 216 18.65 -25.24 -25.69
CA VAL A 216 18.63 -24.61 -27.03
C VAL A 216 19.99 -24.74 -27.71
N THR A 217 21.10 -24.51 -26.99
CA THR A 217 22.45 -24.73 -27.54
C THR A 217 22.66 -26.19 -27.93
N ASN A 218 22.39 -27.13 -27.03
CA ASN A 218 22.57 -28.56 -27.30
C ASN A 218 21.70 -29.07 -28.47
N LEU A 219 20.46 -28.60 -28.56
CA LEU A 219 19.55 -28.95 -29.66
C LEU A 219 19.95 -28.28 -30.97
N SER A 220 20.45 -27.05 -30.93
CA SER A 220 20.98 -26.37 -32.12
C SER A 220 22.20 -27.11 -32.68
N ASP A 221 23.14 -27.51 -31.82
CA ASP A 221 24.32 -28.28 -32.22
C ASP A 221 23.95 -29.67 -32.74
N SER A 222 22.99 -30.34 -32.09
CA SER A 222 22.48 -31.64 -32.55
C SER A 222 21.78 -31.52 -33.90
N ARG A 223 21.01 -30.45 -34.12
CA ARG A 223 20.35 -30.19 -35.40
C ARG A 223 21.37 -29.92 -36.50
N SER A 224 22.38 -29.09 -36.23
CA SER A 224 23.50 -28.84 -37.15
C SER A 224 24.19 -30.16 -37.54
N ARG A 225 24.49 -31.06 -36.61
CA ARG A 225 25.10 -32.37 -36.94
C ARG A 225 24.23 -33.30 -37.79
N ILE A 226 22.91 -33.14 -37.77
CA ILE A 226 21.97 -33.98 -38.53
C ILE A 226 21.65 -33.35 -39.89
N GLU A 227 21.46 -32.04 -39.94
CA GLU A 227 21.01 -31.33 -41.13
C GLU A 227 22.17 -30.78 -41.96
N ASP A 228 23.29 -30.40 -41.34
CA ASP A 228 24.42 -29.84 -42.08
C ASP A 228 25.16 -30.97 -42.82
N ALA A 229 25.23 -30.83 -44.14
CA ALA A 229 25.99 -31.73 -44.98
C ALA A 229 27.50 -31.47 -44.79
N ASP A 230 28.29 -32.54 -44.74
CA ASP A 230 29.74 -32.42 -44.82
C ASP A 230 30.13 -31.97 -46.23
N PHE A 231 30.42 -30.67 -46.36
CA PHE A 231 30.77 -30.02 -47.62
C PHE A 231 31.94 -30.71 -48.32
N SER A 232 32.88 -31.29 -47.57
CA SER A 232 34.05 -31.97 -48.15
C SER A 232 33.65 -33.27 -48.84
N ALA A 233 32.81 -34.06 -48.20
CA ALA A 233 32.30 -35.31 -48.74
C ALA A 233 31.39 -35.06 -49.95
N GLU A 234 30.47 -34.09 -49.84
CA GLU A 234 29.53 -33.78 -50.92
C GLU A 234 30.23 -33.18 -52.15
N THR A 235 31.21 -32.29 -51.95
CA THR A 235 32.01 -31.74 -53.06
C THR A 235 32.83 -32.83 -53.76
N THR A 236 33.35 -33.81 -53.00
CA THR A 236 34.08 -34.96 -53.57
C THR A 236 33.14 -35.85 -54.39
N ASN A 237 31.92 -36.11 -53.89
CA ASN A 237 30.91 -36.86 -54.61
C ASN A 237 30.44 -36.13 -55.88
N LEU A 238 30.26 -34.81 -55.81
CA LEU A 238 29.94 -33.96 -56.95
C LEU A 238 31.05 -34.03 -58.01
N ALA A 239 32.31 -33.88 -57.61
CA ALA A 239 33.47 -34.01 -58.50
C ALA A 239 33.53 -35.41 -59.12
N LYS A 240 33.32 -36.47 -58.33
CA LYS A 240 33.24 -37.86 -58.82
C LYS A 240 32.10 -38.05 -59.81
N ALA A 241 30.92 -37.48 -59.54
CA ALA A 241 29.76 -37.56 -60.43
C ALA A 241 30.01 -36.80 -61.74
N GLN A 242 30.68 -35.65 -61.70
CA GLN A 242 31.09 -34.90 -62.89
C GLN A 242 32.12 -35.69 -63.72
N ILE A 243 33.11 -36.32 -63.08
CA ILE A 243 34.07 -37.20 -63.75
C ILE A 243 33.36 -38.42 -64.37
N LEU A 244 32.45 -39.07 -63.64
CA LEU A 244 31.66 -40.19 -64.14
C LEU A 244 30.76 -39.79 -65.32
N SER A 245 30.16 -38.60 -65.29
CA SER A 245 29.36 -38.09 -66.39
C SER A 245 30.22 -37.82 -67.63
N GLN A 246 31.41 -37.23 -67.47
CA GLN A 246 32.37 -37.00 -68.56
C GLN A 246 32.95 -38.32 -69.11
N ALA A 247 33.24 -39.27 -68.24
CA ALA A 247 33.70 -40.61 -68.62
C ALA A 247 32.58 -41.41 -69.32
N SER A 248 31.32 -41.28 -68.88
CA SER A 248 30.17 -41.94 -69.50
C SER A 248 29.90 -41.40 -70.90
N THR A 249 29.99 -40.07 -71.11
CA THR A 249 29.87 -39.48 -72.44
C THR A 249 31.03 -39.89 -73.35
N ALA A 250 32.27 -39.93 -72.85
CA ALA A 250 33.43 -40.41 -73.59
C ALA A 250 33.37 -41.91 -73.93
N MET A 251 32.93 -42.75 -72.98
CA MET A 251 32.73 -44.20 -73.17
C MET A 251 31.60 -44.47 -74.16
N LEU A 252 30.51 -43.70 -74.12
CA LEU A 252 29.40 -43.82 -75.07
C LEU A 252 29.83 -43.36 -76.48
N ALA A 253 30.63 -42.30 -76.58
CA ALA A 253 31.25 -41.91 -77.84
C ALA A 253 32.20 -42.99 -78.40
N GLN A 254 33.04 -43.61 -77.55
CA GLN A 254 33.98 -44.66 -77.96
C GLN A 254 33.28 -45.98 -78.29
N ALA A 255 32.21 -46.34 -77.57
CA ALA A 255 31.36 -47.49 -77.88
C ALA A 255 30.66 -47.29 -79.24
N ASN A 256 30.09 -46.11 -79.49
CA ASN A 256 29.51 -45.76 -80.80
C ASN A 256 30.55 -45.80 -81.93
N GLN A 257 31.78 -45.35 -81.68
CA GLN A 257 32.86 -45.36 -82.67
C GLN A 257 33.36 -46.80 -82.95
N SER A 258 33.40 -47.66 -81.93
CA SER A 258 33.72 -49.08 -82.09
C SER A 258 32.61 -49.84 -82.83
N GLN A 259 31.34 -49.55 -82.57
CA GLN A 259 30.21 -50.11 -83.32
C GLN A 259 30.22 -49.67 -84.79
N GLN A 260 30.55 -48.41 -85.07
CA GLN A 260 30.73 -47.92 -86.44
C GLN A 260 31.95 -48.55 -87.15
N SER A 261 33.01 -48.88 -86.41
CA SER A 261 34.18 -49.59 -86.93
C SER A 261 33.88 -51.05 -87.26
N VAL A 262 33.00 -51.70 -86.49
CA VAL A 262 32.48 -53.05 -86.78
C VAL A 262 31.54 -53.03 -88.00
N MET A 263 30.70 -52.00 -88.14
CA MET A 263 29.87 -51.82 -89.34
C MET A 263 30.68 -51.56 -90.61
N LYS A 264 31.88 -50.95 -90.49
CA LYS A 264 32.85 -50.80 -91.60
C LYS A 264 33.57 -52.11 -91.98
N LEU A 265 33.50 -53.15 -91.15
CA LEU A 265 34.09 -54.47 -91.41
C LEU A 265 33.06 -55.48 -91.98
N LEU A 266 31.77 -55.11 -92.02
CA LEU A 266 30.66 -55.95 -92.48
C LEU A 266 29.99 -55.43 -93.77
N GLN A 267 30.50 -54.35 -94.36
CA GLN A 267 30.22 -53.91 -95.73
C GLN A 267 31.48 -54.08 -96.58
#